data_AF-A0A8S9PQF7-F1
#
_entry.id   AF-A0A8S9PQF7-F1
#
_cell.length_a   1.000
_cell.length_b   1.000
_cell.length_c   1.000
_cell.angle_alpha   90.00
_cell.angle_beta   90.00
_cell.angle_gamma   90.00
#
_symmetry.space_group_name_H-M   'P 1'
#
loop_
_entity.id
_entity.type
_entity.pdbx_description
1 polymer ?
#
loop_
_entity_poly.entity_id
_entity_poly.type
_entity_poly.pdbx_seq_one_letter_code
_entity_poly.pdbx_strand_id
1 'polypeptide(L)'
;MMKPEAFAAYCRVELFMLMLPGQSGMLAMQDHSYRHMTGYITSLFTRNHSGVYSVKLIIQSPVKGPRHIDFRVESLLKDLESKLYNTSDEEFKRNATALTDMKLEKHKNLAEESRFYRGEIQNGTLKLNRIEAEVKEKPPKLASEGNVV
;
A
#
# COMPACT_ATOMS: atom_id res chain seq x y z
N MET A 1 -14.78 -13.45 -11.79
CA MET A 1 -13.65 -13.87 -10.92
C MET A 1 -12.46 -12.96 -11.20
N MET A 2 -11.93 -12.26 -10.19
CA MET A 2 -10.80 -11.34 -10.36
C MET A 2 -9.56 -12.15 -10.78
N LYS A 3 -8.90 -11.75 -11.88
CA LYS A 3 -7.75 -12.46 -12.48
C LYS A 3 -6.55 -12.49 -11.51
N PRO A 4 -5.69 -13.53 -11.54
CA PRO A 4 -4.49 -13.64 -10.69
C PRO A 4 -3.59 -12.40 -10.73
N GLU A 5 -3.47 -11.75 -11.89
CA GLU A 5 -2.68 -10.52 -12.06
C GLU A 5 -3.12 -9.35 -11.16
N ALA A 6 -4.44 -9.23 -10.94
CA ALA A 6 -5.00 -8.19 -10.09
C ALA A 6 -4.75 -8.47 -8.60
N PHE A 7 -4.50 -9.74 -8.26
CA PHE A 7 -4.20 -10.18 -6.91
C PHE A 7 -2.74 -9.90 -6.55
N ALA A 8 -1.82 -10.23 -7.45
CA ALA A 8 -0.44 -9.76 -7.39
C ALA A 8 -0.36 -8.23 -7.30
N ALA A 9 -1.27 -7.49 -7.97
CA ALA A 9 -1.31 -6.03 -7.88
C ALA A 9 -1.70 -5.53 -6.48
N TYR A 10 -2.58 -6.22 -5.77
CA TYR A 10 -2.98 -5.85 -4.41
C TYR A 10 -1.83 -5.97 -3.40
N CYS A 11 -1.19 -7.14 -3.34
CA CYS A 11 -0.05 -7.36 -2.45
C CYS A 11 1.09 -6.39 -2.76
N ARG A 12 1.28 -6.00 -4.03
CA ARG A 12 2.26 -4.97 -4.43
C ARG A 12 1.92 -3.58 -3.87
N VAL A 13 0.67 -3.15 -3.94
CA VAL A 13 0.24 -1.83 -3.43
C VAL A 13 0.33 -1.76 -1.90
N GLU A 14 0.00 -2.83 -1.20
CA GLU A 14 0.11 -2.87 0.26
C GLU A 14 1.55 -2.99 0.74
N LEU A 15 2.37 -3.80 0.07
CA LEU A 15 3.80 -3.87 0.35
C LEU A 15 4.46 -2.52 0.07
N PHE A 16 4.08 -1.83 -1.01
CA PHE A 16 4.51 -0.46 -1.27
C PHE A 16 4.19 0.45 -0.08
N MET A 17 2.95 0.43 0.43
CA MET A 17 2.55 1.23 1.58
C MET A 17 3.29 0.88 2.87
N LEU A 18 3.69 -0.38 3.06
CA LEU A 18 4.47 -0.82 4.22
C LEU A 18 5.96 -0.42 4.11
N MET A 19 6.50 -0.36 2.90
CA MET A 19 7.87 0.08 2.61
C MET A 19 8.03 1.61 2.67
N LEU A 20 6.92 2.35 2.53
CA LEU A 20 6.87 3.73 2.98
C LEU A 20 7.13 3.72 4.49
N PRO A 21 8.01 4.59 5.02
CA PRO A 21 8.52 4.44 6.37
C PRO A 21 7.36 4.30 7.39
N GLY A 22 7.34 3.20 8.14
CA GLY A 22 6.21 2.78 8.98
C GLY A 22 5.84 3.81 10.05
N GLN A 23 4.53 4.02 10.29
CA GLN A 23 3.92 5.13 11.06
C GLN A 23 4.29 6.55 10.60
N SER A 24 5.30 6.67 9.73
CA SER A 24 5.83 7.85 9.08
C SER A 24 5.45 7.93 7.60
N GLY A 25 4.53 7.11 7.10
CA GLY A 25 3.79 7.47 5.88
C GLY A 25 3.01 8.76 6.13
N MET A 26 2.32 8.83 7.27
CA MET A 26 1.63 10.03 7.75
C MET A 26 2.56 11.01 8.45
N LEU A 27 3.57 10.54 9.20
CA LEU A 27 4.54 11.39 9.93
C LEU A 27 5.69 11.93 9.05
N ALA A 28 6.14 11.21 8.02
CA ALA A 28 7.02 11.72 6.96
C ALA A 28 6.21 12.40 5.86
N MET A 29 4.92 12.10 5.64
CA MET A 29 4.07 13.09 4.98
C MET A 29 3.87 14.30 5.87
N GLN A 30 3.79 14.22 7.19
CA GLN A 30 3.76 15.40 8.05
C GLN A 30 5.10 16.09 8.08
N ASP A 31 6.26 15.41 8.02
CA ASP A 31 7.58 16.05 8.02
C ASP A 31 7.93 16.61 6.63
N HIS A 32 7.55 15.92 5.55
CA HIS A 32 7.63 16.42 4.17
C HIS A 32 6.53 17.46 3.87
N SER A 33 5.37 17.39 4.53
CA SER A 33 4.34 18.45 4.51
C SER A 33 4.78 19.61 5.38
N TYR A 34 5.42 19.38 6.51
CA TYR A 34 5.95 20.42 7.40
C TYR A 34 7.13 21.16 6.76
N ARG A 35 8.06 20.43 6.12
CA ARG A 35 9.21 21.00 5.41
C ARG A 35 8.86 21.51 4.01
N HIS A 36 7.94 20.88 3.29
CA HIS A 36 7.71 21.11 1.86
C HIS A 36 6.24 21.25 1.44
N MET A 37 5.22 21.30 2.31
CA MET A 37 3.83 21.54 1.91
C MET A 37 3.07 22.41 2.92
N THR A 38 2.88 23.68 2.58
CA THR A 38 2.02 24.65 3.30
C THR A 38 0.54 24.30 3.12
N GLY A 39 0.12 23.14 3.63
CA GLY A 39 -1.22 22.59 3.53
C GLY A 39 -1.46 21.61 4.67
N TYR A 40 -2.46 21.91 5.51
CA TYR A 40 -2.64 21.33 6.84
C TYR A 40 -2.93 19.82 6.84
N ILE A 41 -3.29 19.23 5.71
CA ILE A 41 -3.64 17.81 5.63
C ILE A 41 -3.15 17.20 4.32
N THR A 42 -2.21 16.26 4.45
CA THR A 42 -1.85 15.30 3.39
C THR A 42 -2.17 13.91 3.90
N SER A 43 -2.97 13.15 3.16
CA SER A 43 -3.34 11.79 3.55
C SER A 43 -3.18 10.81 2.40
N LEU A 44 -2.57 9.67 2.70
CA LEU A 44 -2.26 8.60 1.76
C LEU A 44 -2.93 7.31 2.21
N PHE A 45 -3.69 6.70 1.31
CA PHE A 45 -4.42 5.47 1.59
C PHE A 45 -4.39 4.53 0.40
N THR A 46 -4.54 3.24 0.68
CA THR A 46 -4.95 2.29 -0.36
C THR A 46 -6.45 2.44 -0.61
N ARG A 47 -6.86 2.20 -1.86
CA ARG A 47 -8.25 2.11 -2.25
C ARG A 47 -8.46 0.84 -3.05
N ASN A 48 -9.51 0.11 -2.70
CA ASN A 48 -10.07 -0.93 -3.55
C ASN A 48 -11.43 -0.42 -4.03
N HIS A 49 -11.62 -0.40 -5.34
CA HIS A 49 -12.93 -0.16 -5.93
C HIS A 49 -13.16 -1.20 -7.02
N SER A 50 -14.16 -2.07 -6.83
CA SER A 50 -14.54 -3.09 -7.82
C SER A 50 -13.39 -4.00 -8.26
N GLY A 51 -12.44 -4.30 -7.36
CA GLY A 51 -11.28 -5.14 -7.66
C GLY A 51 -10.11 -4.40 -8.32
N VAL A 52 -10.23 -3.08 -8.51
CA VAL A 52 -9.10 -2.21 -8.88
C VAL A 52 -8.47 -1.66 -7.61
N TYR A 53 -7.18 -1.95 -7.42
CA TYR A 53 -6.41 -1.47 -6.29
C TYR A 53 -5.55 -0.28 -6.71
N SER A 54 -5.64 0.80 -5.94
CA SER A 54 -4.92 2.03 -6.20
C SER A 54 -4.39 2.68 -4.93
N VAL A 55 -3.42 3.56 -5.14
CA VAL A 55 -2.92 4.48 -4.13
C VAL A 55 -3.66 5.81 -4.30
N LYS A 56 -4.24 6.33 -3.23
CA LYS A 56 -4.93 7.62 -3.22
C LYS A 56 -4.18 8.60 -2.33
N LEU A 57 -3.80 9.73 -2.91
CA LEU A 57 -3.24 10.88 -2.22
C LEU A 57 -4.29 11.99 -2.17
N ILE A 58 -4.55 12.52 -0.98
CA ILE A 58 -5.43 13.68 -0.76
C ILE A 58 -4.58 14.77 -0.14
N ILE A 59 -4.48 15.91 -0.81
CA ILE A 59 -3.73 17.09 -0.36
C ILE A 59 -4.68 18.27 -0.28
N GLN A 60 -4.69 18.93 0.87
CA GLN A 60 -5.41 20.18 1.07
C GLN A 60 -4.41 21.29 1.40
N SER A 61 -4.35 22.32 0.55
CA SER A 61 -3.53 23.51 0.78
C SER A 61 -4.37 24.79 0.82
N PRO A 62 -4.21 25.66 1.84
CA PRO A 62 -4.84 26.96 1.86
C PRO A 62 -4.05 28.03 1.09
N VAL A 63 -2.81 27.73 0.65
CA VAL A 63 -1.88 28.74 0.09
C VAL A 63 -1.47 28.44 -1.35
N LYS A 64 -1.36 27.17 -1.73
CA LYS A 64 -0.83 26.76 -3.04
C LYS A 64 -1.95 26.23 -3.93
N GLY A 65 -2.01 26.73 -5.15
CA GLY A 65 -2.96 26.27 -6.16
C GLY A 65 -2.64 24.85 -6.66
N PRO A 66 -3.61 24.15 -7.29
CA PRO A 66 -3.49 22.74 -7.69
C PRO A 66 -2.24 22.43 -8.53
N ARG A 67 -1.92 23.30 -9.50
CA ARG A 67 -0.76 23.13 -10.39
C ARG A 67 0.58 23.03 -9.64
N HIS A 68 0.73 23.79 -8.56
CA HIS A 68 1.94 23.75 -7.73
C HIS A 68 2.02 22.45 -6.91
N ILE A 69 0.86 21.94 -6.50
CA ILE A 69 0.76 20.66 -5.81
C ILE A 69 1.12 19.52 -6.76
N ASP A 70 0.66 19.53 -8.02
CA ASP A 70 0.97 18.50 -9.01
C ASP A 70 2.48 18.32 -9.19
N PHE A 71 3.24 19.40 -9.38
CA PHE A 71 4.70 19.32 -9.49
C PHE A 71 5.37 18.71 -8.26
N ARG A 72 4.81 18.93 -7.07
CA ARG A 72 5.34 18.36 -5.82
C ARG A 72 4.99 16.89 -5.66
N VAL A 73 3.80 16.48 -6.11
CA VAL A 73 3.42 15.07 -6.16
C VAL A 73 4.37 14.32 -7.10
N GLU A 74 4.68 14.88 -8.26
CA GLU A 74 5.66 14.29 -9.19
C GLU A 74 7.06 14.14 -8.57
N SER A 75 7.53 15.16 -7.85
CA SER A 75 8.81 15.08 -7.12
C SER A 75 8.77 13.97 -6.06
N LEU A 76 7.70 13.90 -5.27
CA LEU A 76 7.51 12.87 -4.26
C LEU A 76 7.54 11.46 -4.88
N LEU A 77 6.89 11.26 -6.03
CA LEU A 77 6.88 9.97 -6.71
C LEU A 77 8.28 9.54 -7.15
N LYS A 78 9.12 10.48 -7.62
CA LYS A 78 10.53 10.19 -7.98
C LYS A 78 11.40 9.85 -6.76
N ASP A 79 11.17 10.53 -5.65
CA ASP A 79 11.88 10.23 -4.40
C ASP A 79 11.51 8.84 -3.88
N LEU A 80 10.23 8.48 -3.96
CA LEU A 80 9.73 7.16 -3.61
C LEU A 80 10.27 6.07 -4.54
N GLU A 81 10.31 6.32 -5.85
CA GLU A 81 10.91 5.42 -6.83
C GLU A 81 12.40 5.16 -6.51
N SER A 82 13.17 6.23 -6.30
CA SER A 82 14.58 6.14 -5.93
C SER A 82 14.78 5.36 -4.63
N LYS A 83 13.90 5.57 -3.65
CA LYS A 83 13.93 4.82 -2.39
C LYS A 83 13.68 3.32 -2.61
N LEU A 84 12.70 2.95 -3.43
CA LEU A 84 12.40 1.54 -3.74
C LEU A 84 13.57 0.83 -4.43
N TYR A 85 14.30 1.53 -5.29
CA TYR A 85 15.51 0.99 -5.93
C TYR A 85 16.67 0.82 -4.94
N ASN A 86 16.77 1.69 -3.95
CA ASN A 86 17.82 1.65 -2.93
C ASN A 86 17.49 0.72 -1.74
N THR A 87 16.25 0.24 -1.62
CA THR A 87 15.85 -0.73 -0.59
C THR A 87 16.58 -2.05 -0.80
N SER A 88 17.34 -2.49 0.21
CA SER A 88 18.04 -3.78 0.18
C SER A 88 17.07 -4.96 0.10
N ASP A 89 17.51 -6.07 -0.51
CA ASP A 89 16.71 -7.30 -0.59
C ASP A 89 16.34 -7.83 0.80
N GLU A 90 17.21 -7.67 1.80
CA GLU A 90 16.95 -8.05 3.19
C GLU A 90 15.86 -7.20 3.86
N GLU A 91 15.82 -5.89 3.58
CA GLU A 91 14.73 -5.02 4.04
C GLU A 91 13.42 -5.34 3.32
N PHE A 92 13.48 -5.60 2.01
CA PHE A 92 12.31 -6.02 1.23
C PHE A 92 11.73 -7.35 1.75
N LYS A 93 12.58 -8.36 1.99
CA LYS A 93 12.18 -9.66 2.55
C LYS A 93 11.54 -9.50 3.94
N ARG A 94 12.14 -8.70 4.82
CA ARG A 94 11.57 -8.40 6.15
C ARG A 94 10.19 -7.75 6.07
N ASN A 95 10.02 -6.76 5.19
CA ASN A 95 8.73 -6.10 4.99
C ASN A 95 7.68 -7.05 4.40
N ALA A 96 8.07 -7.94 3.47
CA ALA A 96 7.17 -8.95 2.91
C ALA A 96 6.70 -9.97 3.95
N THR A 97 7.61 -10.44 4.82
CA THR A 97 7.26 -11.32 5.94
C THR A 97 6.34 -10.61 6.92
N ALA A 98 6.66 -9.37 7.31
CA ALA A 98 5.82 -8.57 8.20
C ALA A 98 4.40 -8.36 7.61
N LEU A 99 4.27 -8.09 6.31
CA LEU A 99 2.97 -7.98 5.65
C LEU A 99 2.19 -9.30 5.71
N THR A 100 2.88 -10.43 5.53
CA THR A 100 2.27 -11.76 5.59
C THR A 100 1.76 -12.04 7.00
N ASP A 101 2.56 -11.75 8.03
CA ASP A 101 2.18 -11.94 9.43
C ASP A 101 1.00 -11.03 9.82
N MET A 102 0.99 -9.77 9.38
CA MET A 102 -0.13 -8.84 9.58
C MET A 102 -1.42 -9.32 8.92
N LYS A 103 -1.34 -9.98 7.75
CA LYS A 103 -2.51 -10.55 7.07
C LYS A 103 -3.05 -11.79 7.76
N LEU A 104 -2.16 -12.61 8.33
CA LEU A 104 -2.52 -13.84 9.06
C LEU A 104 -3.03 -13.57 10.48
N GLU A 105 -2.84 -12.36 11.01
CA GLU A 105 -3.39 -11.96 12.29
C GLU A 105 -4.93 -12.07 12.28
N LYS A 106 -5.47 -12.84 13.23
CA LYS A 106 -6.92 -13.00 13.36
C LYS A 106 -7.56 -11.69 13.78
N HIS A 107 -8.79 -11.45 13.31
CA HIS A 107 -9.59 -10.31 13.75
C HIS A 107 -9.74 -10.31 15.28
N LYS A 108 -9.49 -9.15 15.91
CA LYS A 108 -9.48 -9.02 17.38
C LYS A 108 -10.89 -9.07 17.96
N ASN A 109 -11.89 -8.72 17.15
CA ASN A 109 -13.29 -8.67 17.54
C ASN A 109 -14.21 -8.89 16.33
N LEU A 110 -15.48 -9.20 16.61
CA LEU A 110 -16.53 -9.40 15.60
C LEU A 110 -16.75 -8.17 14.71
N ALA A 111 -16.47 -6.96 15.20
CA ALA A 111 -16.66 -5.75 14.42
C ALA A 111 -15.59 -5.61 13.31
N GLU A 112 -14.35 -5.98 13.58
CA GLU A 112 -13.27 -6.06 12.60
C GLU A 112 -13.56 -7.13 11.54
N GLU A 113 -13.97 -8.31 11.98
CA GLU A 113 -14.39 -9.41 11.08
C GLU A 113 -15.57 -9.00 10.20
N SER A 114 -16.61 -8.41 10.81
CA SER A 114 -17.78 -7.91 10.08
C SER A 114 -17.42 -6.81 9.08
N ARG A 115 -16.49 -5.91 9.43
CA ARG A 115 -15.99 -4.87 8.52
C ARG A 115 -15.25 -5.47 7.33
N PHE A 116 -14.43 -6.50 7.55
CA PHE A 116 -13.71 -7.19 6.49
C PHE A 116 -14.69 -7.79 5.46
N TYR A 117 -15.62 -8.64 5.90
CA TYR A 117 -16.57 -9.28 4.98
C TYR A 117 -17.53 -8.29 4.34
N ARG A 118 -17.99 -7.27 5.10
CA ARG A 118 -18.83 -6.20 4.53
C ARG A 118 -18.07 -5.39 3.48
N GLY A 119 -16.77 -5.20 3.66
CA GLY A 119 -15.89 -4.56 2.66
C GLY A 119 -15.83 -5.35 1.35
N GLU A 120 -15.67 -6.68 1.42
CA GLU A 120 -15.69 -7.55 0.23
C GLU A 120 -17.02 -7.50 -0.51
N ILE A 121 -18.14 -7.40 0.23
CA ILE A 121 -19.47 -7.27 -0.36
C ILE A 121 -19.64 -5.90 -1.01
N GLN A 122 -19.30 -4.82 -0.30
CA GLN A 122 -19.44 -3.45 -0.80
C GLN A 122 -18.55 -3.17 -2.02
N ASN A 123 -17.36 -3.76 -2.04
CA ASN A 123 -16.44 -3.63 -3.16
C ASN A 123 -16.79 -4.56 -4.33
N GLY A 124 -17.79 -5.46 -4.19
CA GLY A 124 -18.22 -6.38 -5.25
C GLY A 124 -17.21 -7.49 -5.58
N THR A 125 -16.21 -7.71 -4.71
CA THR A 125 -15.19 -8.75 -4.88
C THR A 125 -15.68 -10.10 -4.37
N LEU A 126 -16.47 -10.11 -3.29
CA LEU A 126 -17.08 -11.30 -2.67
C LEU A 126 -16.07 -12.42 -2.34
N LYS A 127 -14.80 -12.09 -2.07
CA LYS A 127 -13.75 -13.07 -1.75
C LYS A 127 -13.56 -13.19 -0.24
N LEU A 128 -14.32 -14.08 0.39
CA LEU A 128 -14.24 -14.28 1.85
C LEU A 128 -12.94 -14.96 2.30
N ASN A 129 -12.35 -15.82 1.44
CA ASN A 129 -11.06 -16.49 1.68
C ASN A 129 -9.86 -15.72 1.12
N ARG A 130 -9.99 -14.39 0.97
CA ARG A 130 -8.96 -13.57 0.32
C ARG A 130 -7.61 -13.68 1.01
N ILE A 131 -7.57 -13.63 2.33
CA ILE A 131 -6.33 -13.68 3.13
C ILE A 131 -5.54 -14.95 2.82
N GLU A 132 -6.19 -16.11 2.82
CA GLU A 132 -5.54 -17.40 2.57
C GLU A 132 -4.95 -17.48 1.16
N ALA A 133 -5.67 -16.94 0.17
CA ALA A 133 -5.16 -16.87 -1.19
C ALA A 133 -3.93 -15.95 -1.28
N GLU A 134 -3.88 -14.85 -0.52
CA GLU A 134 -2.84 -13.81 -0.60
C GLU A 134 -1.54 -14.28 0.00
N VAL A 135 -1.65 -14.98 1.13
CA VAL A 135 -0.50 -15.61 1.78
C VAL A 135 0.08 -16.74 0.93
N LYS A 136 -0.77 -17.46 0.18
CA LYS A 136 -0.32 -18.53 -0.73
C LYS A 136 0.42 -17.98 -1.95
N GLU A 137 0.07 -16.78 -2.40
CA GLU A 137 0.73 -16.12 -3.53
C GLU A 137 1.98 -15.38 -3.06
N LYS A 138 3.14 -16.06 -3.12
CA LYS A 138 4.43 -15.43 -2.80
C LYS A 138 4.66 -14.21 -3.72
N PRO A 139 5.07 -13.05 -3.19
CA PRO A 139 5.43 -11.90 -4.02
C PRO A 139 6.57 -12.27 -4.99
N PRO A 140 6.54 -11.80 -6.25
CA PRO A 140 7.38 -12.30 -7.33
C PRO A 140 8.90 -12.15 -7.10
N LYS A 141 9.35 -11.17 -6.28
CA LYS A 141 10.77 -11.05 -5.88
C LYS A 141 11.26 -12.21 -4.98
N LEU A 142 10.37 -12.98 -4.36
CA LEU A 142 10.72 -14.21 -3.62
C LEU A 142 10.71 -15.47 -4.50
N ALA A 143 10.22 -15.37 -5.74
CA ALA A 143 10.14 -16.49 -6.68
C ALA A 143 11.41 -16.68 -7.52
N SER A 144 12.31 -15.69 -7.56
CA SER A 144 13.56 -15.74 -8.33
C SER A 144 14.70 -16.51 -7.65
N GLU A 145 14.53 -17.02 -6.43
CA GLU A 145 15.52 -17.89 -5.76
C GLU A 145 15.32 -19.39 -6.05
N GLY A 146 14.66 -19.74 -7.17
CA GLY A 146 14.24 -21.10 -7.46
C GLY A 146 14.51 -21.63 -8.87
N ASN A 147 15.34 -20.97 -9.69
CA ASN A 147 15.81 -21.55 -10.95
C ASN A 147 17.17 -20.97 -11.34
N VAL A 148 18.21 -21.56 -10.77
CA VAL A 148 19.51 -21.65 -11.45
C VAL A 148 19.78 -23.15 -11.57
N VAL A 149 19.55 -23.67 -12.78
CA VAL A 149 20.27 -24.85 -13.28
C VAL A 149 21.60 -24.35 -13.81
#